data_AF-A0A842R5C6-F1
#
_entry.id   AF-A0A842R5C6-F1
#
_cell.length_a   1.000
_cell.length_b   1.000
_cell.length_c   1.000
_cell.angle_alpha   90.00
_cell.angle_beta   90.00
_cell.angle_gamma   90.00
#
_symmetry.space_group_name_H-M   'P 1'
#
loop_
_entity.id
_entity.type
_entity.pdbx_description
1 polymer ?
#
loop_
_entity_poly.entity_id
_entity_poly.type
_entity_poly.pdbx_seq_one_letter_code
_entity_poly.pdbx_strand_id
1 'polypeptide(L)'
;MPKDLTDVVIVDYCRTGIGYKDGSLSGIRSDTLVVEIIKALRDRNPKFKDNLENLAKDYKVDSIWGVNSQIGTSALTLGRTAALAAHFPIEVPGMSLNRQCASGMQALLSAITEIQAGIFDFVVAGGMEQQSVYPIGQDMLWVDRDGKKHRSPPHPDVSKNPY
;
A
#
# COMPACT_ATOMS: atom_id res chain seq x y z
N MET A 1 27.85 8.23 18.61
CA MET A 1 27.35 9.52 18.08
C MET A 1 25.99 9.25 17.46
N PRO A 2 24.97 10.11 17.63
CA PRO A 2 23.78 10.02 16.80
C PRO A 2 24.26 10.14 15.35
N LYS A 3 23.85 9.21 14.47
CA LYS A 3 24.05 9.42 13.04
C LYS A 3 23.32 10.71 12.68
N ASP A 4 23.96 11.60 11.93
CA ASP A 4 23.21 12.64 11.22
C ASP A 4 22.18 11.90 10.35
N LEU A 5 20.90 12.05 10.71
CA LEU A 5 19.82 11.38 10.00
C LEU A 5 19.78 11.91 8.58
N THR A 6 19.58 11.03 7.61
CA THR A 6 19.35 11.45 6.23
C THR A 6 18.07 12.30 6.20
N ASP A 7 18.17 13.50 5.63
CA ASP A 7 17.00 14.33 5.39
C ASP A 7 16.08 13.64 4.38
N VAL A 8 14.82 13.42 4.76
CA VAL A 8 13.80 12.81 3.91
C VAL A 8 12.81 13.87 3.47
N VAL A 9 12.51 13.89 2.18
CA VAL A 9 11.60 14.84 1.56
C VAL A 9 10.48 14.12 0.82
N ILE A 10 9.29 14.74 0.78
CA ILE A 10 8.21 14.32 -0.11
C ILE A 10 8.40 15.06 -1.43
N VAL A 11 8.74 14.31 -2.48
CA VAL A 11 8.98 14.88 -3.82
C VAL A 11 7.66 15.27 -4.50
N ASP A 12 6.66 14.41 -4.39
CA ASP A 12 5.36 14.59 -5.03
C ASP A 12 4.27 13.77 -4.31
N TYR A 13 3.00 14.12 -4.53
CA TYR A 13 1.83 13.39 -4.04
C TYR A 13 0.64 13.51 -4.99
N CYS A 14 -0.23 12.50 -5.00
CA CYS A 14 -1.56 12.58 -5.59
C CYS A 14 -2.50 11.54 -4.96
N ARG A 15 -3.78 11.59 -5.31
CA ARG A 15 -4.81 10.62 -4.89
C ARG A 15 -5.89 10.51 -5.94
N THR A 16 -6.68 9.45 -5.88
CA THR A 16 -7.95 9.37 -6.61
C THR A 16 -8.97 10.37 -6.04
N GLY A 17 -10.10 10.53 -6.74
CA GLY A 17 -11.33 10.96 -6.08
C GLY A 17 -11.72 10.00 -4.96
N ILE A 18 -12.56 10.47 -4.02
CA ILE A 18 -13.15 9.61 -2.99
C ILE A 18 -14.57 9.31 -3.45
N GLY A 19 -14.84 8.03 -3.73
CA GLY A 19 -16.17 7.58 -4.13
C GLY A 19 -17.08 7.32 -2.93
N TYR A 20 -18.39 7.51 -3.11
CA TYR A 20 -19.37 6.97 -2.18
C TYR A 20 -19.51 5.45 -2.36
N LYS A 21 -20.04 4.77 -1.33
CA LYS A 21 -20.44 3.37 -1.44
C LYS A 21 -21.40 3.19 -2.63
N ASP A 22 -21.13 2.20 -3.47
CA ASP A 22 -21.88 1.92 -4.70
C ASP A 22 -21.89 3.11 -5.70
N GLY A 23 -20.94 4.03 -5.55
CA GLY A 23 -20.78 5.23 -6.38
C GLY A 23 -19.86 5.01 -7.58
N SER A 24 -19.31 6.11 -8.10
CA SER A 24 -18.56 6.15 -9.37
C SER A 24 -17.29 5.29 -9.43
N LEU A 25 -16.70 4.94 -8.28
CA LEU A 25 -15.49 4.11 -8.21
C LEU A 25 -15.77 2.66 -7.79
N SER A 26 -17.03 2.30 -7.53
CA SER A 26 -17.39 0.98 -6.97
C SER A 26 -17.11 -0.19 -7.91
N GLY A 27 -17.22 0.03 -9.24
CA GLY A 27 -16.93 -0.96 -10.26
C GLY A 27 -15.44 -1.06 -10.65
N ILE A 28 -14.57 -0.23 -10.08
CA ILE A 28 -13.14 -0.26 -10.40
C ILE A 28 -12.44 -1.28 -9.50
N ARG A 29 -11.64 -2.14 -10.13
CA ARG A 29 -10.79 -3.12 -9.47
C ARG A 29 -9.84 -2.42 -8.49
N SER A 30 -9.74 -2.91 -7.26
CA SER A 30 -9.16 -2.16 -6.14
C SER A 30 -7.68 -1.80 -6.35
N ASP A 31 -6.86 -2.73 -6.81
CA ASP A 31 -5.45 -2.50 -7.14
C ASP A 31 -5.26 -1.64 -8.39
N THR A 32 -6.22 -1.58 -9.32
CA THR A 32 -6.18 -0.61 -10.43
C THR A 32 -6.14 0.83 -9.92
N LEU A 33 -6.84 1.15 -8.82
CA LEU A 33 -6.77 2.49 -8.22
C LEU A 33 -5.34 2.86 -7.79
N VAL A 34 -4.60 1.88 -7.24
CA VAL A 34 -3.19 2.05 -6.84
C VAL A 34 -2.29 2.19 -8.06
N VAL A 35 -2.46 1.30 -9.05
CA VAL A 35 -1.68 1.31 -10.29
C VAL A 35 -1.78 2.66 -11.00
N GLU A 36 -2.98 3.23 -11.09
CA GLU A 36 -3.18 4.53 -11.72
C GLU A 36 -2.58 5.69 -10.92
N ILE A 37 -2.55 5.60 -9.58
CA ILE A 37 -1.80 6.57 -8.75
C ILE A 37 -0.30 6.49 -9.06
N ILE A 38 0.28 5.28 -9.09
CA ILE A 38 1.72 5.10 -9.36
C ILE A 38 2.06 5.62 -10.76
N LYS A 39 1.24 5.30 -11.77
CA LYS A 39 1.41 5.83 -13.14
C LYS A 39 1.28 7.34 -13.19
N ALA A 40 0.31 7.93 -12.50
CA ALA A 40 0.13 9.38 -12.46
C ALA A 40 1.33 10.08 -11.83
N LEU A 41 1.86 9.57 -10.72
CA LEU A 41 3.11 10.08 -10.13
C LEU A 41 4.28 9.95 -11.11
N ARG A 42 4.45 8.78 -11.74
CA ARG A 42 5.50 8.57 -12.74
C ARG A 42 5.40 9.57 -13.89
N ASP A 43 4.21 9.75 -14.46
CA ASP A 43 4.00 10.58 -15.63
C ASP A 43 4.17 12.08 -15.33
N ARG A 44 3.98 12.50 -14.07
CA ARG A 44 4.27 13.85 -13.57
C ARG A 44 5.75 14.11 -13.30
N ASN A 45 6.58 13.06 -13.28
CA ASN A 45 8.00 13.13 -12.94
C ASN A 45 8.85 12.54 -14.09
N PRO A 46 9.16 13.32 -15.16
CA PRO A 46 9.85 12.82 -16.35
C PRO A 46 11.19 12.13 -16.07
N LYS A 47 12.00 12.67 -15.15
CA LYS A 47 13.28 12.04 -14.75
C LYS A 47 13.11 10.62 -14.22
N PHE A 48 12.00 10.37 -13.51
CA PHE A 48 11.67 9.05 -13.00
C PHE A 48 11.12 8.15 -14.11
N LYS A 49 10.22 8.68 -14.95
CA LYS A 49 9.66 7.97 -16.10
C LYS A 49 10.72 7.49 -17.08
N ASP A 50 11.64 8.37 -17.44
CA ASP A 50 12.65 8.13 -18.47
C ASP A 50 13.76 7.19 -17.98
N ASN A 51 13.91 7.01 -16.66
CA ASN A 51 14.90 6.12 -16.04
C ASN A 51 14.32 4.85 -15.43
N LEU A 52 13.06 4.50 -15.75
CA LEU A 52 12.34 3.40 -15.09
C LEU A 52 13.10 2.06 -15.20
N GLU A 53 13.76 1.80 -16.34
CA GLU A 53 14.53 0.58 -16.60
C GLU A 53 15.83 0.45 -15.77
N ASN A 54 16.42 1.58 -15.38
CA ASN A 54 17.61 1.59 -14.52
C ASN A 54 17.26 1.95 -13.08
N LEU A 55 15.98 2.15 -12.77
CA LEU A 55 15.53 2.57 -11.45
C LEU A 55 16.09 1.67 -10.34
N ALA A 56 16.01 0.34 -10.52
CA ALA A 56 16.54 -0.63 -9.54
C ALA A 56 18.06 -0.84 -9.63
N LYS A 57 18.72 -0.33 -10.67
CA LYS A 57 20.20 -0.36 -10.80
C LYS A 57 20.83 0.84 -10.12
N ASP A 58 20.22 2.00 -10.29
CA ASP A 58 20.73 3.30 -9.84
C ASP A 58 20.27 3.63 -8.42
N TYR A 59 19.11 3.10 -8.00
CA TYR A 59 18.49 3.40 -6.72
C TYR A 59 17.94 2.14 -6.05
N LYS A 60 18.00 2.11 -4.72
CA LYS A 60 17.24 1.15 -3.92
C LYS A 60 15.82 1.69 -3.77
N VAL A 61 14.86 0.99 -4.40
CA VAL A 61 13.46 1.42 -4.43
C VAL A 61 12.55 0.45 -3.69
N ASP A 62 11.53 0.96 -3.02
CA ASP A 62 10.43 0.14 -2.48
C ASP A 62 9.04 0.73 -2.79
N SER A 63 8.01 -0.10 -2.62
CA SER A 63 6.60 0.27 -2.76
C SER A 63 5.78 -0.21 -1.55
N ILE A 64 5.34 0.74 -0.71
CA ILE A 64 4.69 0.47 0.57
C ILE A 64 3.25 0.96 0.54
N TRP A 65 2.29 0.04 0.70
CA TRP A 65 0.87 0.40 0.68
C TRP A 65 0.12 -0.06 1.92
N GLY A 66 -0.54 0.90 2.57
CA GLY A 66 -1.47 0.64 3.65
C GLY A 66 -2.85 0.22 3.13
N VAL A 67 -3.34 -0.94 3.56
CA VAL A 67 -4.69 -1.43 3.27
C VAL A 67 -5.25 -2.08 4.52
N ASN A 68 -6.48 -1.74 4.89
CA ASN A 68 -7.16 -2.45 5.96
C ASN A 68 -7.68 -3.79 5.43
N SER A 69 -8.56 -3.79 4.43
CA SER A 69 -9.14 -5.02 3.90
C SER A 69 -8.26 -5.65 2.80
N GLN A 70 -7.26 -6.45 3.21
CA GLN A 70 -6.37 -7.19 2.29
C GLN A 70 -7.03 -8.45 1.73
N ILE A 71 -8.05 -8.28 0.88
CA ILE A 71 -8.91 -9.36 0.39
C ILE A 71 -9.00 -9.31 -1.13
N GLY A 72 -8.94 -10.46 -1.81
CA GLY A 72 -9.09 -10.52 -3.26
C GLY A 72 -8.10 -9.61 -4.00
N THR A 73 -8.60 -8.59 -4.66
CA THR A 73 -7.80 -7.66 -5.50
C THR A 73 -6.89 -6.73 -4.69
N SER A 74 -7.06 -6.64 -3.37
CA SER A 74 -6.17 -5.91 -2.46
C SER A 74 -5.27 -6.83 -1.61
N ALA A 75 -5.26 -8.15 -1.89
CA ALA A 75 -4.54 -9.15 -1.12
C ALA A 75 -3.12 -9.46 -1.67
N LEU A 76 -2.53 -10.56 -1.17
CA LEU A 76 -1.19 -11.07 -1.44
C LEU A 76 -0.11 -10.09 -1.00
N THR A 77 0.18 -9.07 -1.80
CA THR A 77 1.07 -7.96 -1.44
C THR A 77 0.76 -6.84 -2.42
N LEU A 78 -0.21 -5.99 -2.09
CA LEU A 78 -0.67 -4.91 -2.95
C LEU A 78 0.47 -3.98 -3.40
N GLY A 79 1.36 -3.60 -2.50
CA GLY A 79 2.47 -2.70 -2.83
C GLY A 79 3.37 -3.24 -3.93
N ARG A 80 3.65 -4.56 -3.90
CA ARG A 80 4.43 -5.26 -4.91
C ARG A 80 3.66 -5.47 -6.21
N THR A 81 2.43 -5.98 -6.11
CA THR A 81 1.61 -6.29 -7.29
C THR A 81 1.24 -5.03 -8.08
N ALA A 82 0.94 -3.92 -7.40
CA ALA A 82 0.67 -2.64 -8.04
C ALA A 82 1.92 -2.02 -8.66
N ALA A 83 3.09 -2.11 -8.02
CA ALA A 83 4.35 -1.64 -8.60
C ALA A 83 4.70 -2.37 -9.90
N LEU A 84 4.58 -3.70 -9.91
CA LEU A 84 4.77 -4.51 -11.12
C LEU A 84 3.75 -4.16 -12.22
N ALA A 85 2.48 -4.00 -11.87
CA ALA A 85 1.44 -3.60 -12.81
C ALA A 85 1.61 -2.15 -13.33
N ALA A 86 2.36 -1.32 -12.60
CA ALA A 86 2.81 0.01 -13.05
C ALA A 86 4.15 -0.02 -13.80
N HIS A 87 4.68 -1.21 -14.10
CA HIS A 87 5.92 -1.48 -14.83
C HIS A 87 7.22 -1.10 -14.10
N PHE A 88 7.22 -1.11 -12.77
CA PHE A 88 8.48 -1.05 -12.04
C PHE A 88 9.31 -2.31 -12.33
N PRO A 89 10.66 -2.22 -12.34
CA PRO A 89 11.52 -3.39 -12.51
C PRO A 89 11.19 -4.52 -11.53
N ILE A 90 11.41 -5.77 -11.96
CA ILE A 90 11.07 -6.94 -11.14
C ILE A 90 11.90 -7.00 -9.84
N GLU A 91 13.04 -6.33 -9.79
CA GLU A 91 13.91 -6.24 -8.63
C GLU A 91 13.33 -5.35 -7.53
N VAL A 92 12.39 -4.43 -7.85
CA VAL A 92 11.83 -3.48 -6.88
C VAL A 92 10.90 -4.20 -5.90
N PRO A 93 11.23 -4.35 -4.60
CA PRO A 93 10.33 -4.94 -3.63
C PRO A 93 9.01 -4.17 -3.48
N GLY A 94 8.12 -4.74 -2.67
CA GLY A 94 6.96 -4.02 -2.21
C GLY A 94 6.35 -4.74 -1.02
N MET A 95 5.66 -3.99 -0.17
CA MET A 95 4.97 -4.54 0.98
C MET A 95 3.57 -3.95 1.16
N SER A 96 2.76 -4.65 1.95
CA SER A 96 1.44 -4.19 2.36
C SER A 96 1.29 -4.32 3.85
N LEU A 97 0.77 -3.28 4.48
CA LEU A 97 0.65 -3.20 5.93
C LEU A 97 -0.76 -2.81 6.34
N ASN A 98 -1.13 -3.23 7.54
CA ASN A 98 -2.40 -2.88 8.16
C ASN A 98 -2.11 -2.28 9.55
N ARG A 99 -2.46 -0.99 9.69
CA ARG A 99 -2.63 -0.26 10.95
C ARG A 99 -4.02 0.39 10.99
N GLN A 100 -5.03 -0.36 10.59
CA GLN A 100 -6.43 0.07 10.52
C GLN A 100 -6.57 1.36 9.72
N CYS A 101 -7.40 2.31 10.17
CA CYS A 101 -7.57 3.62 9.54
C CYS A 101 -6.26 4.42 9.37
N ALA A 102 -5.21 4.09 10.12
CA ALA A 102 -3.90 4.73 10.06
C ALA A 102 -2.93 4.06 9.06
N SER A 103 -3.35 3.03 8.31
CA SER A 103 -2.46 2.25 7.43
C SER A 103 -1.75 3.13 6.39
N GLY A 104 -2.44 4.07 5.75
CA GLY A 104 -1.81 4.96 4.76
C GLY A 104 -0.73 5.86 5.37
N MET A 105 -0.99 6.40 6.57
CA MET A 105 0.02 7.19 7.30
C MET A 105 1.18 6.32 7.76
N GLN A 106 0.90 5.08 8.20
CA GLN A 106 1.95 4.15 8.59
C GLN A 106 2.85 3.77 7.41
N ALA A 107 2.30 3.62 6.19
CA ALA A 107 3.10 3.40 5.00
C ALA A 107 4.10 4.54 4.76
N LEU A 108 3.66 5.79 4.91
CA LEU A 108 4.54 6.95 4.81
C LEU A 108 5.60 6.98 5.92
N LEU A 109 5.23 6.68 7.18
CA LEU A 109 6.18 6.62 8.29
C LEU A 109 7.22 5.52 8.12
N SER A 110 6.82 4.35 7.61
CA SER A 110 7.74 3.25 7.27
C SER A 110 8.71 3.68 6.18
N ALA A 111 8.22 4.31 5.09
CA ALA A 111 9.07 4.85 4.03
C ALA A 111 10.10 5.85 4.55
N ILE A 112 9.67 6.82 5.39
CA ILE A 112 10.57 7.79 6.00
C ILE A 112 11.65 7.08 6.84
N THR A 113 11.24 6.12 7.66
CA THR A 113 12.17 5.38 8.53
C THR A 113 13.18 4.59 7.72
N GLU A 114 12.75 3.92 6.65
CA GLU A 114 13.62 3.10 5.80
C GLU A 114 14.62 3.95 4.99
N ILE A 115 14.20 5.12 4.51
CA ILE A 115 15.11 6.08 3.85
C ILE A 115 16.08 6.67 4.86
N GLN A 116 15.61 7.11 6.04
CA GLN A 116 16.48 7.62 7.11
C GLN A 116 17.52 6.58 7.57
N ALA A 117 17.17 5.30 7.52
CA ALA A 117 18.08 4.20 7.85
C ALA A 117 19.08 3.87 6.73
N GLY A 118 18.92 4.44 5.53
CA GLY A 118 19.76 4.15 4.35
C GLY A 118 19.45 2.79 3.70
N ILE A 119 18.25 2.24 3.95
CA ILE A 119 17.81 0.97 3.38
C ILE A 119 17.36 1.18 1.92
N PHE A 120 16.55 2.22 1.70
CA PHE A 120 16.08 2.62 0.38
C PHE A 120 16.42 4.09 0.11
N ASP A 121 16.62 4.44 -1.16
CA ASP A 121 16.86 5.80 -1.62
C ASP A 121 15.56 6.50 -2.02
N PHE A 122 14.58 5.72 -2.47
CA PHE A 122 13.30 6.19 -2.97
C PHE A 122 12.19 5.20 -2.63
N VAL A 123 11.04 5.68 -2.16
CA VAL A 123 9.91 4.81 -1.82
C VAL A 123 8.61 5.44 -2.32
N VAL A 124 7.79 4.63 -3.00
CA VAL A 124 6.41 5.01 -3.30
C VAL A 124 5.52 4.51 -2.18
N ALA A 125 4.94 5.43 -1.41
CA ALA A 125 4.11 5.10 -0.26
C ALA A 125 2.70 5.66 -0.37
N GLY A 126 1.71 4.91 0.13
CA GLY A 126 0.32 5.35 0.09
C GLY A 126 -0.64 4.48 0.87
N GLY A 127 -1.93 4.78 0.70
CA GLY A 127 -3.03 3.98 1.25
C GLY A 127 -4.09 3.71 0.19
N MET A 128 -4.76 2.56 0.29
CA MET A 128 -5.90 2.20 -0.55
C MET A 128 -7.00 1.60 0.32
N GLU A 129 -8.25 1.81 -0.07
CA GLU A 129 -9.38 1.06 0.47
C GLU A 129 -10.49 0.98 -0.57
N GLN A 130 -11.24 -0.14 -0.59
CA GLN A 130 -12.39 -0.32 -1.47
C GLN A 130 -13.57 -0.94 -0.70
N GLN A 131 -14.31 -0.08 -0.01
CA GLN A 131 -15.39 -0.51 0.89
C GLN A 131 -16.66 -0.96 0.16
N SER A 132 -16.82 -0.61 -1.13
CA SER A 132 -17.97 -1.09 -1.93
C SER A 132 -17.84 -2.59 -2.21
N VAL A 133 -16.61 -3.09 -2.36
CA VAL A 133 -16.34 -4.51 -2.61
C VAL A 133 -15.99 -5.24 -1.32
N TYR A 134 -15.26 -4.59 -0.41
CA TYR A 134 -14.78 -5.16 0.85
C TYR A 134 -15.25 -4.32 2.05
N PRO A 135 -16.46 -4.55 2.59
CA PRO A 135 -16.93 -3.83 3.78
C PRO A 135 -16.01 -4.05 4.98
N ILE A 136 -16.02 -3.09 5.91
CA ILE A 136 -15.26 -3.17 7.17
C ILE A 136 -15.57 -4.49 7.88
N GLY A 137 -14.53 -5.20 8.29
CA GLY A 137 -14.65 -6.46 9.01
C GLY A 137 -14.84 -7.69 8.13
N GLN A 138 -14.84 -7.54 6.80
CA GLN A 138 -14.84 -8.69 5.90
C GLN A 138 -13.55 -9.53 6.03
N ASP A 139 -12.46 -8.93 6.50
CA ASP A 139 -11.18 -9.57 6.80
C ASP A 139 -11.24 -10.52 8.02
N MET A 140 -12.33 -10.49 8.79
CA MET A 140 -12.63 -11.52 9.80
C MET A 140 -13.22 -12.80 9.21
N LEU A 141 -13.56 -12.81 7.91
CA LEU A 141 -14.10 -13.97 7.22
C LEU A 141 -12.97 -14.79 6.60
N TRP A 142 -13.06 -16.12 6.71
CA TRP A 142 -12.15 -17.05 6.07
C TRP A 142 -12.90 -18.29 5.57
N VAL A 143 -12.27 -19.02 4.65
CA VAL A 143 -12.82 -20.23 4.04
C VAL A 143 -11.92 -21.39 4.48
N ASP A 144 -12.52 -22.44 5.05
CA ASP A 144 -11.76 -23.63 5.43
C ASP A 144 -11.39 -24.49 4.21
N ARG A 145 -10.71 -25.62 4.46
CA ARG A 145 -10.28 -26.55 3.40
C ARG A 145 -11.44 -27.18 2.63
N ASP A 146 -12.62 -27.25 3.25
CA ASP A 146 -13.84 -27.83 2.68
C ASP A 146 -14.70 -26.78 1.96
N GLY A 147 -14.24 -25.53 1.89
CA GLY A 147 -14.96 -24.44 1.25
C GLY A 147 -16.03 -23.76 2.12
N LYS A 148 -16.15 -24.13 3.40
CA LYS A 148 -17.12 -23.54 4.32
C LYS A 148 -16.62 -22.18 4.82
N LYS A 149 -17.50 -21.19 4.81
CA LYS A 149 -17.22 -19.84 5.32
C LYS A 149 -17.33 -19.80 6.83
N HIS A 150 -16.36 -19.16 7.46
CA HIS A 150 -16.28 -18.92 8.90
C HIS A 150 -16.06 -17.45 9.19
N ARG A 151 -16.42 -17.02 10.39
CA ARG A 151 -16.12 -15.69 10.92
C ARG A 151 -15.40 -15.83 12.25
N SER A 152 -14.22 -15.23 12.36
CA SER A 152 -13.43 -15.21 13.58
C SER A 152 -13.19 -13.76 14.00
N PRO A 153 -13.95 -13.24 14.99
CA PRO A 153 -13.71 -11.90 15.52
C PRO A 153 -12.39 -11.83 16.28
N PRO A 154 -11.92 -10.62 16.67
CA PRO A 154 -10.82 -10.47 17.60
C PRO A 154 -11.03 -11.28 18.90
N HIS A 155 -9.93 -11.61 19.58
CA HIS A 155 -9.98 -12.37 20.82
C HIS A 155 -10.95 -11.72 21.83
N PRO A 156 -11.81 -12.50 22.54
CA PRO A 156 -12.83 -11.92 23.43
C PRO A 156 -12.24 -11.00 24.52
N ASP A 157 -11.02 -11.30 24.96
CA ASP A 157 -10.34 -10.50 25.99
C ASP A 157 -9.88 -9.12 25.50
N VAL A 158 -9.86 -8.85 24.18
CA VAL A 158 -9.61 -7.49 23.65
C VAL A 158 -10.64 -6.51 24.21
N SER A 159 -11.93 -6.91 24.26
CA SER A 159 -13.01 -6.10 24.83
C SER A 159 -13.02 -6.03 26.36
N LYS A 160 -12.20 -6.87 27.01
CA LYS A 160 -12.08 -6.96 28.48
C LYS A 160 -10.75 -6.41 29.00
N ASN A 161 -9.90 -5.88 28.12
CA ASN A 161 -8.61 -5.34 28.52
C ASN A 161 -8.84 -4.18 29.51
N PRO A 162 -8.33 -4.27 30.75
CA PRO A 162 -8.55 -3.24 31.76
C PRO A 162 -7.63 -2.02 31.60
N TYR A 163 -6.69 -2.05 30.65
CA TYR A 163 -5.77 -0.95 30.32
C TYR A 163 -6.19 -0.23 29.03
#